data_AF-A0ABD0NXS4-F1
#
_entry.id   AF-A0ABD0NXS4-F1
#
_cell.length_a   1.000
_cell.length_b   1.000
_cell.length_c   1.000
_cell.angle_alpha   90.00
_cell.angle_beta   90.00
_cell.angle_gamma   90.00
#
_symmetry.space_group_name_H-M   'P 1'
#
loop_
_entity.id
_entity.type
_entity.pdbx_description
1 polymer ?
#
loop_
_entity_poly.entity_id
_entity_poly.type
_entity_poly.pdbx_seq_one_letter_code
_entity_poly.pdbx_strand_id
1 'polypeptide(L)' 'NCRNIEHLNLNGCTKITDSTCISLSKFCSKLRHLDLTSCVSITNHALKAL' A
#
# COMPACT_ATOMS: atom_id res chain seq x y z
N ASN A 1 -8.14 -10.43 1.66
CA ASN A 1 -9.44 -9.76 1.88
C ASN A 1 -9.44 -9.22 3.30
N CYS A 2 -8.88 -8.02 3.50
CA CYS A 2 -8.50 -7.52 4.82
C CYS A 2 -9.29 -6.25 5.15
N ARG A 3 -10.58 -6.41 5.44
CA ARG A 3 -11.52 -5.29 5.55
C ARG A 3 -11.41 -4.48 6.86
N ASN A 4 -10.60 -4.92 7.81
CA ASN A 4 -10.42 -4.28 9.12
C ASN A 4 -8.99 -3.82 9.38
N ILE A 5 -8.10 -3.87 8.38
CA ILE A 5 -6.76 -3.30 8.56
C ILE A 5 -6.86 -1.79 8.42
N GLU A 6 -6.53 -1.10 9.51
CA GLU A 6 -6.45 0.37 9.54
C GLU A 6 -5.01 0.87 9.41
N HIS A 7 -4.03 0.09 9.87
CA HIS A 7 -2.62 0.44 9.85
C HIS A 7 -1.83 -0.70 9.22
N LEU A 8 -1.04 -0.38 8.19
CA LEU A 8 -0.17 -1.34 7.51
C LEU A 8 1.22 -0.72 7.32
N ASN A 9 2.24 -1.45 7.75
CA ASN A 9 3.62 -1.05 7.56
C ASN A 9 4.30 -2.02 6.59
N LEU A 10 4.77 -1.49 5.45
CA LEU A 10 5.54 -2.21 4.44
C LEU A 10 6.92 -1.57 4.22
N ASN A 11 7.41 -0.79 5.19
CA ASN A 11 8.70 -0.13 5.14
C ASN A 11 9.83 -1.09 4.74
N GLY A 12 10.66 -0.66 3.79
CA GLY A 12 11.80 -1.43 3.29
C GLY A 12 11.42 -2.63 2.41
N CYS A 13 10.13 -2.82 2.08
CA CYS A 13 9.73 -3.87 1.15
C CYS A 13 10.14 -3.47 -0.28
N THR A 14 11.10 -4.17 -0.85
CA THR A 14 11.61 -3.90 -2.22
C THR A 14 10.83 -4.62 -3.32
N LYS A 15 10.01 -5.61 -2.96
CA LYS A 15 9.22 -6.41 -3.92
C LYS A 15 7.82 -5.86 -4.17
N ILE A 16 7.38 -4.87 -3.39
CA ILE A 16 6.06 -4.25 -3.59
C ILE A 16 6.15 -3.20 -4.69
N THR A 17 5.09 -3.11 -5.47
CA THR A 17 4.98 -2.20 -6.61
C THR A 17 3.63 -1.47 -6.55
N ASP A 18 3.40 -0.56 -7.48
CA ASP A 18 2.14 0.19 -7.57
C ASP A 18 0.90 -0.72 -7.61
N SER A 19 1.03 -1.94 -8.17
CA SER A 19 -0.01 -2.96 -8.18
C SER A 19 -0.43 -3.45 -6.78
N THR A 20 0.50 -3.41 -5.83
CA THR A 20 0.23 -3.70 -4.41
C THR A 20 -0.68 -2.64 -3.83
N CYS A 21 -0.40 -1.35 -4.09
CA CYS A 21 -1.25 -0.24 -3.64
C CYS A 21 -2.66 -0.30 -4.24
N ILE A 22 -2.79 -0.64 -5.54
CA ILE A 22 -4.10 -0.86 -6.18
C ILE A 22 -4.88 -2.00 -5.50
N SER A 23 -4.18 -3.05 -5.11
CA SER A 23 -4.81 -4.17 -4.39
C SER A 23 -5.20 -3.76 -2.98
N LEU A 24 -4.35 -2.99 -2.29
CA LEU A 24 -4.63 -2.49 -0.95
C LEU A 24 -5.87 -1.59 -0.93
N SER A 25 -6.01 -0.66 -1.87
CA SER A 25 -7.21 0.20 -1.92
C SER A 25 -8.49 -0.57 -2.21
N LYS A 26 -8.42 -1.64 -3.04
CA LYS A 26 -9.58 -2.50 -3.32
C LYS A 26 -9.99 -3.39 -2.15
N PHE A 27 -9.04 -3.92 -1.39
CA PHE A 27 -9.30 -4.97 -0.39
C PHE A 27 -9.20 -4.49 1.06
N CYS A 28 -8.64 -3.31 1.30
CA CYS A 28 -8.43 -2.70 2.62
C CYS A 28 -9.14 -1.35 2.71
N SER A 29 -10.48 -1.37 2.62
CA SER A 29 -11.31 -0.16 2.62
C SER A 29 -11.27 0.67 3.91
N LYS A 30 -10.70 0.12 5.00
CA LYS A 30 -10.51 0.82 6.27
C LYS A 30 -9.08 1.28 6.50
N LEU A 31 -8.18 1.12 5.53
CA LEU A 31 -6.78 1.50 5.68
C LEU A 31 -6.67 3.03 5.84
N ARG A 32 -6.11 3.47 6.96
CA ARG A 32 -5.89 4.88 7.32
C ARG A 32 -4.41 5.25 7.34
N HIS A 33 -3.55 4.28 7.61
CA HIS A 33 -2.12 4.48 7.69
C HIS A 33 -1.39 3.40 6.89
N LEU A 34 -0.56 3.84 5.94
CA LEU A 34 0.26 2.97 5.10
C LEU A 34 1.68 3.52 5.05
N ASP A 35 2.63 2.78 5.63
CA ASP A 35 4.05 3.12 5.54
C ASP A 35 4.71 2.35 4.37
N LEU A 36 5.17 3.10 3.37
CA LEU A 36 5.91 2.63 2.20
C LEU A 36 7.33 3.20 2.15
N THR A 37 7.84 3.69 3.28
CA THR A 37 9.18 4.28 3.35
C THR A 37 10.22 3.26 2.90
N SER A 38 11.22 3.70 2.13
CA SER A 38 12.27 2.82 1.57
C SER A 38 11.76 1.73 0.61
N CYS A 39 10.53 1.84 0.09
CA CYS A 39 10.03 0.98 -0.99
C CYS A 39 10.42 1.55 -2.36
N VAL A 40 11.57 1.12 -2.87
CA VAL A 40 12.18 1.66 -4.11
C VAL A 40 11.39 1.39 -5.39
N SER A 41 10.49 0.41 -5.37
CA SER A 41 9.69 0.01 -6.54
C SER A 41 8.28 0.59 -6.56
N ILE A 42 7.97 1.49 -5.62
CA ILE A 42 6.74 2.29 -5.59
C ILE A 42 6.98 3.61 -6.31
N THR A 43 6.06 4.00 -7.18
CA THR A 43 6.09 5.27 -7.92
C THR A 43 4.89 6.13 -7.60
N ASN A 44 4.87 7.35 -8.16
CA ASN A 44 3.77 8.29 -8.02
C ASN A 44 2.41 7.73 -8.52
N HIS A 45 2.42 6.65 -9.29
CA HIS A 45 1.19 5.97 -9.73
C HIS A 45 0.47 5.29 -8.56
N ALA A 46 1.19 4.78 -7.56
CA ALA A 46 0.58 4.21 -6.35
C ALA A 46 -0.33 5.21 -5.62
N LEU A 47 0.06 6.49 -5.59
CA LEU A 47 -0.73 7.54 -4.94
C LEU A 47 -2.07 7.81 -5.63
N LYS A 48 -2.19 7.55 -6.93
CA LYS A 48 -3.48 7.66 -7.65
C LYS A 48 -4.43 6.51 -7.31
N ALA A 49 -3.89 5.42 -6.78
CA ALA A 49 -4.65 4.22 -6.50
C ALA A 49 -5.15 4.11 -5.06
N LEU A 50 -4.57 4.89 -4.14
CA LEU A 50 -4.89 4.90 -2.71
C LEU A 50 -6.02 5.89 -2.38
#